data_AF-A0A6G3CKR9-F1
#
_entry.id   AF-A0A6G3CKR9-F1
#
_cell.length_a   1.000
_cell.length_b   1.000
_cell.length_c   1.000
_cell.angle_alpha   90.00
_cell.angle_beta   90.00
_cell.angle_gamma   90.00
#
_symmetry.space_group_name_H-M   'P 1'
#
loop_
_entity.id
_entity.type
_entity.pdbx_description
1 polymer ?
#
loop_
_entity_poly.entity_id
_entity_poly.type
_entity_poly.pdbx_seq_one_letter_code
_entity_poly.pdbx_strand_id
1 'polypeptide(L)'
;SGGQQQRVAIARALVGDRRLVLADEPTGALDSETGEAVLALLRTRCDQGAAGVMVTHEPRYAAWADRVVFLRDGSIVDQTVTTGADSLLAAGTTEATA
;
A
#
# COMPACT_ATOMS: atom_id res chain seq x y z
N SER A 1 -3.11 -22.61 11.76
CA SER A 1 -1.79 -22.13 11.28
C SER A 1 -1.79 -20.60 11.30
N GLY A 2 -0.60 -19.98 11.23
CA GLY A 2 -0.47 -18.52 11.17
C GLY A 2 -1.30 -17.89 10.05
N GLY A 3 -1.27 -18.47 8.83
CA GLY A 3 -2.08 -17.97 7.71
C GLY A 3 -3.59 -18.01 7.94
N GLN A 4 -4.13 -18.97 8.71
CA GLN A 4 -5.56 -18.96 9.06
C GLN A 4 -5.89 -17.81 10.03
N GLN A 5 -5.03 -17.57 11.02
CA GLN A 5 -5.20 -16.45 11.95
C GLN A 5 -5.09 -15.10 11.23
N GLN A 6 -4.15 -14.99 10.28
CA GLN A 6 -3.98 -13.82 9.42
C GLN A 6 -5.26 -13.52 8.63
N ARG A 7 -5.83 -14.52 7.95
CA ARG A 7 -7.07 -14.35 7.17
C ARG A 7 -8.26 -13.92 8.02
N VAL A 8 -8.40 -14.47 9.23
CA VAL A 8 -9.44 -14.04 10.19
C VAL A 8 -9.22 -12.58 10.62
N ALA A 9 -7.97 -12.19 10.88
CA ALA A 9 -7.64 -10.81 11.24
C ALA A 9 -7.96 -9.82 10.10
N ILE A 10 -7.66 -10.19 8.86
CA ILE A 10 -7.99 -9.40 7.66
C ILE A 10 -9.52 -9.28 7.51
N ALA A 11 -10.25 -10.38 7.59
CA ALA A 11 -11.71 -10.36 7.52
C ALA A 11 -12.32 -9.44 8.58
N ARG A 12 -11.81 -9.49 9.82
CA ARG A 12 -12.23 -8.60 10.91
C ARG A 12 -11.91 -7.14 10.64
N ALA A 13 -10.77 -6.83 10.02
CA ALA A 13 -10.40 -5.46 9.67
C ALA A 13 -11.30 -4.86 8.58
N LEU A 14 -11.88 -5.73 7.73
CA LEU A 14 -12.66 -5.32 6.56
C LEU A 14 -14.17 -5.44 6.72
N VAL A 15 -14.66 -5.89 7.88
CA VAL A 15 -16.11 -6.03 8.08
C VAL A 15 -16.80 -4.66 8.25
N GLY A 16 -17.86 -4.45 7.46
CA GLY A 16 -18.62 -3.20 7.41
C GLY A 16 -17.91 -2.06 6.68
N ASP A 17 -18.45 -0.85 6.84
CA ASP A 17 -17.99 0.36 6.14
C ASP A 17 -16.88 1.08 6.91
N ARG A 18 -15.68 0.50 6.89
CA ARG A 18 -14.50 1.11 7.52
C ARG A 18 -13.91 2.19 6.60
N ARG A 19 -13.74 3.39 7.14
CA ARG A 19 -13.12 4.52 6.43
C ARG A 19 -11.59 4.52 6.51
N LEU A 20 -11.00 3.70 7.37
CA LEU A 20 -9.55 3.57 7.55
C LEU A 20 -9.18 2.11 7.85
N VAL A 21 -8.15 1.61 7.17
CA VAL A 21 -7.55 0.31 7.41
C VAL A 21 -6.06 0.50 7.70
N LEU A 22 -5.62 0.02 8.86
CA LEU A 22 -4.21 -0.05 9.24
C LEU A 22 -3.76 -1.51 9.18
N ALA A 23 -2.80 -1.81 8.31
CA ALA A 23 -2.35 -3.17 8.03
C ALA A 23 -0.85 -3.30 8.36
N ASP A 24 -0.55 -3.84 9.54
CA ASP A 24 0.82 -4.08 9.98
C ASP A 24 1.27 -5.47 9.51
N GLU A 25 2.17 -5.52 8.52
CA GLU A 25 2.66 -6.73 7.85
C GLU A 25 1.55 -7.76 7.50
N PRO A 26 0.53 -7.37 6.70
CA PRO A 26 -0.67 -8.19 6.47
C PRO A 26 -0.41 -9.51 5.74
N THR A 27 0.77 -9.70 5.15
CA THR A 27 1.16 -10.86 4.34
C THR A 27 2.22 -11.75 4.97
N GLY A 28 2.80 -11.39 6.14
CA GLY A 28 4.01 -12.04 6.67
C GLY A 28 3.90 -13.54 6.97
N ALA A 29 2.68 -14.06 7.15
CA ALA A 29 2.40 -15.48 7.40
C ALA A 29 1.72 -16.21 6.23
N LEU A 30 1.74 -15.62 5.04
CA LEU A 30 1.07 -16.11 3.83
C LEU A 30 2.09 -16.47 2.74
N ASP A 31 1.73 -17.42 1.88
CA ASP A 31 2.42 -17.62 0.61
C ASP A 31 2.17 -16.44 -0.34
N SER A 32 2.98 -16.33 -1.39
CA SER A 32 2.94 -15.20 -2.33
C SER A 32 1.57 -15.00 -2.98
N GLU A 33 0.91 -16.08 -3.40
CA GLU A 33 -0.40 -16.02 -4.08
C GLU A 33 -1.49 -15.52 -3.12
N THR A 34 -1.54 -16.10 -1.92
CA THR A 34 -2.48 -15.65 -0.89
C THR A 34 -2.17 -14.22 -0.45
N GLY A 35 -0.89 -13.83 -0.37
CA GLY A 35 -0.47 -12.47 -0.06
C GLY A 35 -0.98 -11.45 -1.08
N GLU A 36 -0.83 -11.73 -2.37
CA GLU A 36 -1.37 -10.87 -3.44
C GLU A 36 -2.90 -10.75 -3.38
N ALA A 37 -3.61 -11.86 -3.12
CA ALA A 37 -5.06 -11.82 -2.97
C ALA A 37 -5.51 -10.91 -1.82
N VAL A 38 -4.75 -10.89 -0.71
CA VAL A 38 -5.01 -9.98 0.42
C VAL A 38 -4.78 -8.52 0.04
N LEU A 39 -3.69 -8.23 -0.69
CA LEU A 39 -3.41 -6.86 -1.14
C LEU A 39 -4.46 -6.36 -2.14
N ALA A 40 -4.90 -7.21 -3.06
CA ALA A 40 -6.00 -6.90 -3.99
C ALA A 40 -7.30 -6.53 -3.25
N LEU A 41 -7.60 -7.25 -2.16
CA LEU A 41 -8.75 -6.97 -1.31
C LEU A 41 -8.62 -5.63 -0.59
N LEU A 42 -7.45 -5.34 0.01
CA LEU A 42 -7.17 -4.05 0.65
C LEU A 42 -7.26 -2.89 -0.36
N ARG A 43 -6.70 -3.08 -1.56
CA ARG A 43 -6.76 -2.11 -2.66
C ARG A 43 -8.20 -1.79 -3.05
N THR A 44 -9.02 -2.83 -3.24
CA THR A 44 -10.43 -2.67 -3.58
C THR A 44 -11.18 -1.81 -2.56
N ARG A 45 -10.86 -1.95 -1.27
CA ARG A 45 -11.46 -1.10 -0.23
C ARG A 45 -10.99 0.35 -0.28
N CYS A 46 -9.73 0.57 -0.63
CA CYS A 46 -9.21 1.91 -0.82
C CYS A 46 -9.87 2.59 -2.03
N ASP A 47 -10.04 1.85 -3.13
CA ASP A 47 -10.74 2.33 -4.33
C ASP A 47 -12.22 2.64 -4.07
N GLN A 48 -12.84 1.98 -3.08
CA GLN A 48 -14.19 2.28 -2.60
C GLN A 48 -14.26 3.48 -1.64
N GLY A 49 -13.14 4.15 -1.37
CA GLY A 49 -13.07 5.39 -0.59
C GLY A 49 -12.56 5.25 0.84
N ALA A 50 -12.09 4.06 1.25
CA ALA A 50 -11.37 3.93 2.52
C ALA A 50 -9.93 4.47 2.39
N ALA A 51 -9.37 5.02 3.45
CA ALA A 51 -7.94 5.25 3.54
C ALA A 51 -7.24 3.94 3.96
N GLY A 52 -6.09 3.64 3.37
CA GLY A 52 -5.25 2.49 3.73
C GLY A 52 -3.85 2.91 4.13
N VAL A 53 -3.33 2.35 5.22
CA VAL A 53 -1.91 2.44 5.58
C VAL A 53 -1.40 1.04 5.82
N MET A 54 -0.33 0.67 5.13
CA MET A 54 0.28 -0.65 5.23
C MET A 54 1.76 -0.53 5.58
N VAL A 55 2.20 -1.38 6.51
CA VAL A 55 3.61 -1.61 6.80
C VAL A 55 4.04 -2.90 6.11
N THR A 56 5.14 -2.84 5.37
CA THR A 56 5.75 -4.02 4.74
C THR A 56 7.23 -3.76 4.52
N HIS A 57 8.02 -4.83 4.55
CA HIS A 57 9.42 -4.81 4.15
C HIS A 57 9.64 -5.36 2.73
N GLU A 58 8.56 -5.72 2.01
CA GLU A 58 8.62 -6.29 0.66
C GLU A 58 8.32 -5.24 -0.43
N PRO A 59 9.28 -4.89 -1.31
CA PRO A 59 9.07 -3.86 -2.33
C PRO A 59 7.91 -4.14 -3.28
N ARG A 60 7.69 -5.41 -3.65
CA ARG A 60 6.56 -5.84 -4.51
C ARG A 60 5.19 -5.54 -3.89
N TYR A 61 5.10 -5.55 -2.56
CA TYR A 61 3.87 -5.26 -1.84
C TYR A 61 3.72 -3.76 -1.61
N ALA A 62 4.83 -3.05 -1.35
CA ALA A 62 4.83 -1.60 -1.31
C ALA A 62 4.36 -0.96 -2.63
N ALA A 63 4.64 -1.60 -3.78
CA ALA A 63 4.20 -1.14 -5.10
C ALA A 63 2.68 -1.08 -5.31
N TRP A 64 1.87 -1.68 -4.43
CA TRP A 64 0.41 -1.55 -4.45
C TRP A 64 -0.10 -0.20 -3.93
N ALA A 65 0.74 0.55 -3.23
CA ALA A 65 0.36 1.81 -2.61
C ALA A 65 0.43 2.99 -3.60
N ASP A 66 -0.46 3.96 -3.42
CA ASP A 66 -0.39 5.24 -4.15
C ASP A 66 0.82 6.08 -3.71
N ARG A 67 1.28 5.87 -2.47
CA ARG A 67 2.45 6.51 -1.88
C ARG A 67 3.19 5.54 -0.98
N VAL A 68 4.52 5.50 -1.11
CA VAL A 68 5.44 4.73 -0.28
C VAL A 68 6.30 5.70 0.53
N VAL A 69 6.40 5.47 1.83
CA VAL A 69 7.25 6.28 2.73
C VAL A 69 8.29 5.35 3.33
N PHE A 70 9.57 5.76 3.23
CA PHE A 70 10.69 5.01 3.79
C PHE A 70 11.04 5.59 5.16
N LEU A 71 10.99 4.74 6.18
CA LEU A 71 11.33 5.07 7.54
C LEU A 71 12.67 4.46 7.93
N ARG A 72 13.51 5.23 8.62
CA ARG A 72 14.75 4.75 9.24
C ARG A 72 14.98 5.52 10.53
N ASP A 73 15.30 4.79 11.60
CA ASP A 73 15.62 5.38 12.92
C ASP A 73 14.56 6.39 13.40
N GLY A 74 13.28 6.05 13.21
CA GLY A 74 12.14 6.90 13.60
C GLY A 74 11.90 8.12 12.72
N SER A 75 12.66 8.29 11.63
CA SER A 75 12.56 9.44 10.72
C SER A 75 12.16 9.00 9.31
N ILE A 76 11.40 9.85 8.62
CA ILE A 76 11.14 9.68 7.18
C ILE A 76 12.42 10.08 6.44
N VAL A 77 13.00 9.13 5.72
CA VAL A 77 14.24 9.36 4.98
C VAL A 77 14.03 9.50 3.48
N ASP A 78 12.93 8.95 2.95
CA ASP A 78 12.59 9.04 1.54
C ASP A 78 11.08 8.79 1.32
N GLN A 79 10.58 9.11 0.12
CA GLN A 79 9.22 8.79 -0.30
C GLN A 79 9.09 8.68 -1.83
N THR A 80 8.19 7.81 -2.26
CA THR A 80 7.78 7.68 -3.65
C THR A 80 6.28 7.90 -3.75
N VAL A 81 5.83 8.65 -4.76
CA VAL A 81 4.42 8.80 -5.11
C VAL A 81 4.21 8.21 -6.48
N THR A 82 3.20 7.34 -6.61
CA THR A 82 2.80 6.81 -7.91
C THR A 82 2.23 7.96 -8.72
N THR A 83 2.96 8.36 -9.77
CA THR A 83 2.55 9.44 -10.65
C THR A 83 2.18 8.84 -12.01
N GLY A 84 1.06 9.29 -12.58
CA GLY A 84 0.61 8.80 -13.89
C GLY A 84 1.58 9.19 -15.00
N ALA A 85 1.64 8.43 -16.09
CA ALA A 85 2.57 8.70 -17.20
C ALA A 85 2.44 10.13 -17.75
N ASP A 86 1.25 10.73 -17.69
CA ASP A 86 0.98 12.11 -18.09
C ASP A 86 1.81 13.13 -17.30
N SER A 87 2.15 12.86 -16.05
CA SER A 87 2.98 13.76 -15.24
C SER A 87 4.41 13.88 -15.75
N LEU A 88 4.91 12.84 -16.43
CA LEU A 88 6.26 12.83 -17.02
C LEU A 88 6.35 13.80 -18.20
N LEU A 89 5.24 14.00 -18.93
CA LEU A 89 5.15 14.95 -20.03
C LEU A 89 5.10 16.41 -19.52
N ALA A 90 4.49 16.64 -18.36
CA ALA A 90 4.39 17.96 -17.74
C ALA A 90 5.72 18.42 -17.09
N ALA A 91 6.57 17.49 -16.64
CA ALA A 91 7.84 17.82 -15.99
C ALA A 91 8.87 18.42 -16.97
N GLY A 92 8.77 18.13 -18.27
CA GLY A 92 9.72 18.59 -19.29
C GLY A 92 9.49 20.01 -19.83
N THR A 93 8.44 20.72 -19.40
CA THR A 93 8.10 22.06 -19.93
C THR A 93 8.64 23.22 -19.09
N THR A 94 9.20 22.96 -17.90
CA THR A 94 9.59 24.01 -16.95
C THR A 94 11.06 24.45 -17.07
N GLU A 95 11.90 23.78 -17.85
CA GLU A 95 13.34 24.10 -17.95
C GLU A 95 13.74 25.04 -19.11
N ALA A 96 12.80 25.51 -19.93
CA ALA A 96 13.12 26.29 -21.14
C ALA A 96 13.13 27.83 -20.96
N THR A 97 13.10 28.36 -19.74
CA THR A 97 13.22 29.81 -19.49
C THR A 97 14.09 30.11 -18.27
N ALA A 98 15.41 30.01 -18.46
CA ALA A 98 16.43 30.67 -17.63
C ALA A 98 17.66 30.97 -18.49
#